data_AF-A0A142YN06-F1
#
_entry.id   AF-A0A142YN06-F1
#
_cell.length_a   1.000
_cell.length_b   1.000
_cell.length_c   1.000
_cell.angle_alpha   90.00
_cell.angle_beta   90.00
_cell.angle_gamma   90.00
#
_symmetry.space_group_name_H-M   'P 1'
#
loop_
_entity.id
_entity.type
_entity.pdbx_description
1 polymer ?
#
loop_
_entity_poly.entity_id
_entity_poly.type
_entity_poly.pdbx_seq_one_letter_code
_entity_poly.pdbx_strand_id
1 'polypeptide(L)'
;MFGTLLGWLGTALTGSITSSNVLFGNLQRITATHLDLSPILMGAANSSGGAMGKMIAAASIVVAAAATGEVGREGVVLRAAFRHSLAMVACVAAVVWLVARFAPALAAVPAG
;
A
#
# COMPACT_ATOMS: atom_id res chain seq x y z
N MET A 1 -3.51 -1.27 -9.38
CA MET A 1 -3.02 0.12 -9.20
C MET A 1 -3.86 0.90 -8.19
N PHE A 2 -5.19 1.03 -8.37
CA PHE A 2 -6.05 1.79 -7.44
C PHE A 2 -6.02 1.26 -5.99
N GLY A 3 -6.16 -0.05 -5.79
CA GLY A 3 -6.13 -0.64 -4.45
C GLY A 3 -4.79 -0.46 -3.72
N THR A 4 -3.68 -0.50 -4.46
CA THR A 4 -2.32 -0.29 -3.95
C THR A 4 -2.08 1.15 -3.48
N LEU A 5 -2.59 2.13 -4.23
CA LEU A 5 -2.48 3.55 -3.87
C LEU A 5 -3.34 3.92 -2.66
N LEU A 6 -4.57 3.37 -2.58
CA LEU A 6 -5.43 3.53 -1.40
C LEU A 6 -4.79 2.95 -0.14
N GLY A 7 -4.18 1.77 -0.23
CA GLY A 7 -3.46 1.16 0.89
C GLY A 7 -2.26 1.98 1.33
N TRP A 8 -1.49 2.50 0.36
CA TRP A 8 -0.35 3.37 0.61
C TRP A 8 -0.78 4.67 1.31
N LEU A 9 -1.79 5.36 0.78
CA LEU A 9 -2.32 6.60 1.37
C LEU A 9 -2.89 6.35 2.75
N GLY A 10 -3.73 5.33 2.90
CA GLY A 10 -4.37 5.02 4.17
C GLY A 10 -3.36 4.64 5.24
N THR A 11 -2.30 3.91 4.92
CA THR A 11 -1.26 3.55 5.90
C THR A 11 -0.28 4.70 6.16
N ALA A 12 -0.01 5.55 5.17
CA ALA A 12 0.78 6.76 5.38
C ALA A 12 0.09 7.74 6.35
N LEU A 13 -1.23 7.89 6.21
CA LEU A 13 -2.05 8.77 7.05
C LEU A 13 -2.31 8.17 8.45
N THR A 14 -2.67 6.89 8.52
CA THR A 14 -3.03 6.23 9.80
C THR A 14 -1.82 5.67 10.56
N GLY A 15 -0.69 5.47 9.88
CA GLY A 15 0.49 4.79 10.43
C GLY A 15 0.32 3.29 10.68
N SER A 16 -0.82 2.70 10.30
CA SER A 16 -1.13 1.30 10.59
C SER A 16 -1.79 0.59 9.41
N ILE A 17 -1.18 -0.51 8.97
CA ILE A 17 -1.71 -1.36 7.89
C ILE A 17 -3.09 -1.90 8.26
N THR A 18 -3.31 -2.27 9.52
CA THR A 18 -4.61 -2.76 10.01
C THR A 18 -5.67 -1.67 9.93
N SER A 19 -5.37 -0.46 10.40
CA SER A 19 -6.32 0.66 10.35
C SER A 19 -6.68 1.01 8.90
N SER A 20 -5.69 1.04 8.01
CA SER A 20 -5.89 1.27 6.57
C SER A 20 -6.73 0.17 5.90
N ASN A 21 -6.53 -1.10 6.28
CA ASN A 21 -7.33 -2.22 5.77
C ASN A 21 -8.77 -2.18 6.30
N VAL A 22 -9.00 -1.71 7.53
CA VAL A 22 -10.36 -1.51 8.07
C VAL A 22 -11.05 -0.32 7.37
N LEU A 23 -10.34 0.78 7.15
CA LEU A 23 -10.89 1.99 6.50
C LEU A 23 -11.25 1.76 5.03
N PHE A 24 -10.36 1.11 4.26
CA PHE A 24 -10.49 1.03 2.81
C PHE A 24 -10.72 -0.39 2.28
N GLY A 25 -10.56 -1.44 3.10
CA GLY A 25 -10.73 -2.82 2.65
C GLY A 25 -12.15 -3.15 2.21
N ASN A 26 -13.17 -2.60 2.90
CA ASN A 26 -14.56 -2.80 2.51
C ASN A 26 -14.88 -2.08 1.18
N LEU A 27 -14.36 -0.86 1.01
CA LEU A 27 -14.46 -0.10 -0.26
C LEU A 27 -13.80 -0.85 -1.42
N GLN A 28 -12.64 -1.47 -1.19
CA GLN A 28 -11.98 -2.27 -2.21
C GLN A 28 -12.75 -3.54 -2.54
N ARG A 29 -13.35 -4.20 -1.55
CA ARG A 29 -14.20 -5.37 -1.79
C ARG A 29 -15.42 -5.01 -2.64
N ILE A 30 -16.12 -3.94 -2.28
CA ILE A 30 -17.28 -3.43 -3.03
C ILE A 30 -16.88 -3.04 -4.46
N THR A 31 -15.79 -2.29 -4.60
CA THR A 31 -15.27 -1.86 -5.90
C THR A 31 -14.85 -3.07 -6.76
N ALA A 32 -14.27 -4.11 -6.15
CA ALA A 32 -13.92 -5.35 -6.83
C ALA A 32 -15.17 -6.05 -7.39
N THR A 33 -16.21 -6.18 -6.57
CA THR A 33 -17.49 -6.78 -6.98
C THR A 33 -18.17 -5.99 -8.10
N HIS A 34 -18.13 -4.66 -8.07
CA HIS A 34 -18.73 -3.83 -9.12
C HIS A 34 -17.94 -3.81 -10.43
N LEU A 35 -16.63 -4.02 -10.39
CA LEU A 35 -15.75 -4.04 -11.55
C LEU A 35 -15.47 -5.46 -12.06
N ASP A 36 -16.13 -6.47 -11.49
CA ASP A 36 -15.93 -7.90 -11.78
C ASP A 36 -14.45 -8.36 -11.63
N LEU A 37 -13.77 -7.79 -10.62
CA LEU A 37 -12.39 -8.10 -10.26
C LEU A 37 -12.34 -8.98 -9.01
N SER A 38 -11.30 -9.80 -8.87
CA SER A 38 -11.09 -10.61 -7.67
C SER A 38 -10.94 -9.73 -6.40
N PRO A 39 -11.84 -9.89 -5.40
CA PRO A 39 -11.74 -9.15 -4.13
C PRO A 39 -10.51 -9.53 -3.33
N ILE A 40 -10.01 -10.76 -3.50
CA ILE A 40 -8.78 -11.24 -2.88
C ILE A 40 -7.58 -10.50 -3.46
N LEU A 41 -7.54 -10.34 -4.80
CA LEU A 41 -6.44 -9.65 -5.46
C LEU A 41 -6.43 -8.15 -5.11
N MET A 42 -7.60 -7.52 -5.02
CA MET A 42 -7.71 -6.13 -4.57
C MET A 42 -7.30 -5.98 -3.11
N GLY A 43 -7.78 -6.85 -2.21
CA GLY A 43 -7.37 -6.84 -0.80
C GLY A 43 -5.86 -7.06 -0.61
N ALA A 44 -5.26 -7.98 -1.36
CA ALA A 44 -3.82 -8.20 -1.37
C ALA A 44 -3.06 -6.96 -1.85
N ALA A 45 -3.51 -6.34 -2.94
CA ALA A 45 -2.94 -5.09 -3.44
C ALA A 45 -3.03 -3.94 -2.41
N ASN A 46 -4.14 -3.84 -1.66
CA ASN A 46 -4.26 -2.89 -0.54
C ASN A 46 -3.21 -3.11 0.53
N SER A 47 -3.08 -4.35 0.99
CA SER A 47 -2.19 -4.71 2.08
C SER A 47 -0.73 -4.51 1.68
N SER A 48 -0.36 -4.88 0.45
CA SER A 48 0.97 -4.62 -0.11
C SER A 48 1.26 -3.13 -0.25
N GLY A 49 0.30 -2.33 -0.72
CA GLY A 49 0.43 -0.87 -0.75
C GLY A 49 0.58 -0.26 0.64
N GLY A 50 -0.14 -0.82 1.63
CA GLY A 50 -0.08 -0.39 3.02
C GLY A 50 1.29 -0.60 3.66
N ALA A 51 1.94 -1.75 3.43
CA ALA A 51 3.31 -1.98 3.89
C ALA A 51 4.27 -0.87 3.42
N MET A 52 4.06 -0.35 2.22
CA MET A 52 4.88 0.72 1.65
C MET A 52 4.52 2.11 2.18
N GLY A 53 3.23 2.34 2.46
CA GLY A 53 2.76 3.57 3.11
C GLY A 53 3.29 3.72 4.53
N LYS A 54 3.47 2.59 5.24
CA LYS A 54 4.04 2.59 6.59
C LYS A 54 5.44 3.19 6.65
N MET A 55 6.24 3.09 5.58
CA MET A 55 7.59 3.67 5.55
C MET A 55 7.61 5.20 5.65
N ILE A 56 6.54 5.87 5.22
CA ILE A 56 6.41 7.34 5.28
C ILE A 56 5.43 7.80 6.36
N ALA A 57 4.92 6.88 7.18
CA ALA A 57 4.07 7.24 8.31
C ALA A 57 4.87 8.00 9.37
N ALA A 58 4.24 8.98 10.01
CA ALA A 58 4.85 9.78 11.06
C ALA A 58 5.52 8.92 12.15
N ALA A 59 4.84 7.85 12.61
CA ALA A 59 5.39 6.93 13.59
C ALA A 59 6.69 6.24 13.13
N SER A 60 6.78 5.83 11.87
CA SER A 60 7.98 5.19 11.32
C SER A 60 9.11 6.19 11.10
N ILE A 61 8.78 7.43 10.71
CA ILE A 61 9.76 8.51 10.53
C ILE A 61 10.37 8.93 11.87
N VAL A 62 9.55 9.07 12.91
CA VAL A 62 10.02 9.40 14.27
C VAL A 62 10.96 8.31 14.80
N VAL A 63 10.61 7.04 14.61
CA VAL A 63 11.49 5.91 15.00
C VAL A 63 12.78 5.89 14.19
N ALA A 64 12.71 6.14 12.87
CA ALA A 64 13.90 6.21 12.02
C ALA A 64 14.81 7.40 12.36
N ALA A 65 14.23 8.56 12.69
CA ALA A 65 14.97 9.74 13.15
C ALA A 65 15.68 9.48 14.48
N ALA A 66 15.00 8.82 15.44
CA ALA A 66 15.61 8.39 16.69
C ALA A 66 16.77 7.39 16.46
N ALA A 67 16.59 6.43 15.56
CA ALA A 67 17.62 5.41 15.28
C ALA A 67 18.84 5.97 14.51
N THR A 68 18.65 7.00 13.69
CA THR A 68 19.72 7.62 12.89
C THR A 68 20.40 8.81 13.59
N GLY A 69 19.94 9.17 14.80
CA GLY A 69 20.45 10.34 15.53
C GLY A 69 19.98 11.69 14.96
N GLU A 70 19.00 11.67 14.07
CA GLU A 70 18.43 12.84 13.37
C GLU A 70 17.16 13.36 14.07
N VAL A 71 17.10 13.26 15.41
CA VAL A 71 15.96 13.73 16.22
C VAL A 71 15.79 15.25 16.02
N GLY A 72 14.58 15.69 15.66
CA GLY A 72 14.31 17.09 15.29
C GLY A 72 14.65 17.45 13.83
N ARG A 73 15.19 16.51 13.05
CA ARG A 73 15.45 16.64 11.59
C ARG A 73 14.62 15.64 10.78
N GLU A 74 13.42 15.32 11.25
CA GLU A 74 12.50 14.33 10.66
C GLU A 74 12.17 14.62 9.19
N GLY A 75 12.20 15.88 8.76
CA GLY A 75 12.01 16.26 7.36
C GLY A 75 13.09 15.74 6.41
N VAL A 76 14.33 15.55 6.88
CA VAL A 76 15.43 14.96 6.10
C VAL A 76 15.18 13.45 5.93
N VAL A 77 14.81 12.78 7.02
CA VAL A 77 14.45 11.36 7.03
C VAL A 77 13.22 11.10 6.14
N LEU A 78 12.19 11.95 6.23
CA LEU A 78 11.01 11.91 5.36
C LEU A 78 11.42 12.04 3.88
N ARG A 79 12.25 13.00 3.50
CA ARG A 79 12.69 13.16 2.09
C ARG A 79 13.47 11.96 1.56
N ALA A 80 14.27 11.32 2.41
CA ALA A 80 15.02 10.12 2.03
C ALA A 80 14.09 8.91 1.91
N ALA A 81 13.21 8.70 2.90
CA ALA A 81 12.25 7.61 2.95
C ALA A 81 11.16 7.74 1.87
N PHE A 82 10.73 8.95 1.54
CA PHE A 82 9.71 9.20 0.52
C PHE A 82 10.16 8.76 -0.87
N ARG A 83 11.41 9.02 -1.25
CA ARG A 83 11.99 8.54 -2.51
C ARG A 83 12.03 7.01 -2.58
N HIS A 84 12.45 6.36 -1.49
CA HIS A 84 12.48 4.89 -1.41
C HIS A 84 11.08 4.28 -1.42
N SER A 85 10.14 4.85 -0.66
CA SER A 85 8.74 4.42 -0.63
C SER A 85 8.08 4.54 -2.00
N LEU A 86 8.30 5.65 -2.71
CA LEU A 86 7.73 5.85 -4.05
C LEU A 86 8.29 4.86 -5.08
N ALA A 87 9.60 4.58 -5.05
CA ALA A 87 10.22 3.58 -5.91
C ALA A 87 9.65 2.16 -5.64
N MET A 88 9.46 1.83 -4.37
CA MET A 88 8.87 0.56 -3.96
C MET A 88 7.40 0.44 -4.37
N VAL A 89 6.59 1.49 -4.22
CA VAL A 89 5.19 1.53 -4.68
C VAL A 89 5.11 1.34 -6.18
N ALA A 90 5.99 1.99 -6.95
CA ALA A 90 6.04 1.82 -8.40
C ALA A 90 6.39 0.38 -8.79
N CYS A 91 7.34 -0.24 -8.08
CA CYS A 91 7.71 -1.64 -8.30
C CYS A 91 6.55 -2.60 -8.00
N VAL A 92 5.86 -2.45 -6.86
CA VAL A 92 4.69 -3.29 -6.55
C VAL A 92 3.51 -3.00 -7.46
N ALA A 93 3.29 -1.76 -7.89
CA ALA A 93 2.30 -1.45 -8.90
C ALA A 93 2.60 -2.16 -10.23
N ALA A 94 3.87 -2.21 -10.63
CA ALA A 94 4.33 -2.95 -11.81
C ALA A 94 4.17 -4.47 -11.64
N VAL A 95 4.47 -5.03 -10.47
CA VAL A 95 4.24 -6.45 -10.17
C VAL A 95 2.75 -6.79 -10.20
N VAL A 96 1.90 -5.98 -9.58
CA VAL A 96 0.43 -6.17 -9.61
C VAL A 96 -0.10 -6.08 -11.05
N TRP A 97 0.44 -5.16 -11.85
CA TRP A 97 0.10 -5.06 -13.27
C TRP A 97 0.57 -6.30 -14.06
N LEU A 98 1.77 -6.79 -13.79
CA LEU A 98 2.33 -8.00 -14.40
C LEU A 98 1.49 -9.24 -14.04
N VAL A 99 1.12 -9.41 -12.77
CA VAL A 99 0.27 -10.52 -12.31
C VAL A 99 -1.10 -10.45 -12.97
N ALA A 100 -1.71 -9.27 -13.06
CA ALA A 100 -2.98 -9.08 -13.75
C ALA A 100 -2.88 -9.41 -15.26
N ARG A 101 -1.73 -9.15 -15.89
CA ARG A 101 -1.50 -9.38 -17.32
C ARG A 101 -1.17 -10.83 -17.66
N PHE A 102 -0.37 -11.50 -16.85
CA PHE A 102 0.19 -12.83 -17.14
C PHE A 102 -0.52 -13.97 -16.39
N ALA A 103 -1.27 -13.68 -15.33
CA ALA A 103 -2.05 -14.67 -14.60
C ALA A 103 -3.50 -14.20 -14.40
N PRO A 104 -4.27 -14.01 -15.50
CA PRO A 104 -5.67 -13.59 -15.40
C PRO A 104 -6.53 -14.59 -14.63
N ALA A 105 -6.12 -15.86 -14.53
CA ALA A 105 -6.81 -16.88 -13.72
C ALA A 105 -6.78 -16.62 -12.19
N LEU A 106 -5.80 -15.85 -11.69
CA LEU A 106 -5.75 -15.39 -10.29
C LEU A 106 -6.49 -14.05 -10.09
N ALA A 107 -6.64 -13.26 -11.16
CA ALA A 107 -7.33 -11.98 -11.17
C ALA A 107 -8.84 -12.12 -11.44
N ALA A 108 -9.23 -13.17 -12.15
CA ALA A 108 -10.61 -13.54 -12.40
C ALA A 108 -11.25 -14.06 -11.12
N VAL A 109 -12.53 -13.71 -10.95
CA VAL A 109 -13.39 -14.23 -9.88
C VAL A 109 -13.38 -15.76 -9.96
N PRO A 110 -13.05 -16.51 -8.89
CA PRO A 110 -13.33 -17.93 -8.87
C PRO A 110 -14.86 -18.07 -9.00
N ALA A 111 -15.31 -18.58 -10.15
CA ALA A 111 -16.67 -19.04 -10.30
C ALA A 111 -16.93 -20.07 -9.18
N GLY A 112 -17.99 -19.83 -8.42
CA GLY A 112 -18.35 -20.63 -7.24
C GLY A 112 -18.47 -22.13 -7.53
#